data_AF-A0A383DVJ5-F1
#
_entry.id   AF-A0A383DVJ5-F1
#
_cell.length_a   1.000
_cell.length_b   1.000
_cell.length_c   1.000
_cell.angle_alpha   90.00
_cell.angle_beta   90.00
_cell.angle_gamma   90.00
#
_symmetry.space_group_name_H-M   'P 1'
#
loop_
_entity.id
_entity.type
_entity.pdbx_description
1 polymer ?
#
loop_
_entity_poly.entity_id
_entity_poly.type
_entity_poly.pdbx_seq_one_letter_code
_entity_poly.pdbx_strand_id
1 'polypeptide(L)'
;MRDDSHSLGTHLDELRRRLTWSAIVVVICTVVAFIFHQQILRLLMEPASGFPGVPNQKPIYTDLTEFIGIAMKASLLAGIFTSLPFLLWQLVMFVSPGLNPTEKKYLYILMPVSVIIFLLGAG
;
A
#
# COMPACT_ATOMS: atom_id res chain seq x y z
N MET A 1 -4.37 38.39 24.77
CA MET A 1 -3.18 37.97 24.00
C MET A 1 -3.56 36.67 23.33
N ARG A 2 -3.49 36.62 21.99
CA ARG A 2 -4.31 35.77 21.11
C ARG A 2 -3.94 34.28 21.18
N ASP A 3 -4.96 33.49 20.87
CA ASP A 3 -5.10 32.05 21.04
C ASP A 3 -4.45 31.29 19.87
N ASP A 4 -3.20 30.84 20.05
CA ASP A 4 -2.46 30.05 19.05
C ASP A 4 -2.67 28.52 19.24
N SER A 5 -3.68 28.11 20.01
CA SER A 5 -3.99 26.71 20.30
C SER A 5 -4.89 26.02 19.24
N HIS A 6 -5.43 26.77 18.27
CA HIS A 6 -6.42 26.27 17.31
C HIS A 6 -5.87 25.75 15.96
N SER A 7 -4.57 25.89 15.66
CA SER A 7 -4.04 25.54 14.32
C SER A 7 -3.31 24.20 14.25
N LEU A 8 -2.41 23.90 15.20
CA LEU A 8 -1.58 22.68 15.15
C LEU A 8 -2.28 21.44 15.70
N GLY A 9 -2.99 21.57 16.83
CA GLY A 9 -3.73 20.46 17.43
C GLY A 9 -4.78 19.89 16.48
N THR A 10 -5.53 20.77 15.83
CA THR A 10 -6.54 20.41 14.83
C THR A 10 -5.93 19.68 13.61
N HIS A 11 -4.76 20.12 13.14
CA HIS A 11 -4.08 19.50 12.01
C HIS A 11 -3.46 18.13 12.38
N LEU A 12 -2.96 17.97 13.61
CA LEU A 12 -2.47 16.69 14.12
C LEU A 12 -3.61 15.70 14.38
N ASP A 13 -4.78 16.17 14.84
CA ASP A 13 -5.98 15.35 14.96
C ASP A 13 -6.48 14.86 13.60
N GLU A 14 -6.40 15.72 12.58
CA GLU A 14 -6.66 15.32 11.20
C GLU A 14 -5.68 14.24 10.72
N LEU A 15 -4.37 14.42 10.96
CA LEU A 15 -3.35 13.42 10.64
C LEU A 15 -3.65 12.08 11.32
N ARG A 16 -3.90 12.09 12.63
CA ARG A 16 -4.20 10.88 13.41
C ARG A 16 -5.42 10.16 12.86
N ARG A 17 -6.48 10.90 12.54
CA ARG A 17 -7.70 10.32 11.96
C ARG A 17 -7.39 9.65 10.62
N ARG A 18 -6.72 10.36 9.72
CA ARG A 18 -6.34 9.84 8.39
C ARG A 18 -5.43 8.61 8.50
N LEU A 19 -4.44 8.66 9.39
CA LEU A 19 -3.49 7.57 9.66
C LEU A 19 -4.21 6.30 10.15
N THR A 20 -5.21 6.48 11.03
CA THR A 20 -6.02 5.38 11.54
C THR A 20 -6.82 4.71 10.43
N TRP A 21 -7.49 5.51 9.58
CA TRP A 21 -8.22 5.00 8.42
C TRP A 21 -7.30 4.32 7.40
N SER A 22 -6.13 4.88 7.11
CA SER A 22 -5.16 4.24 6.22
C SER A 22 -4.65 2.92 6.79
N ALA A 23 -4.37 2.85 8.09
CA ALA A 23 -3.94 1.61 8.74
C ALA A 23 -5.03 0.53 8.65
N ILE A 24 -6.30 0.90 8.88
CA ILE A 24 -7.44 -0.03 8.75
C ILE A 24 -7.53 -0.56 7.31
N VAL A 25 -7.44 0.31 6.30
CA VAL A 25 -7.52 -0.11 4.89
C VAL A 25 -6.34 -1.02 4.52
N VAL A 26 -5.12 -0.69 4.94
CA VAL A 26 -3.95 -1.54 4.73
C VAL A 26 -4.17 -2.91 5.35
N VAL A 27 -4.63 -2.99 6.60
CA VAL A 27 -4.92 -4.26 7.27
C VAL A 27 -5.97 -5.06 6.52
N ILE A 28 -7.07 -4.44 6.08
CA ILE A 28 -8.12 -5.11 5.30
C ILE A 28 -7.54 -5.64 3.97
N CYS A 29 -6.79 -4.81 3.23
CA CYS A 29 -6.14 -5.22 1.98
C CYS A 29 -5.14 -6.36 2.21
N THR A 30 -4.36 -6.32 3.29
CA THR A 30 -3.44 -7.41 3.68
C THR A 30 -4.18 -8.70 4.02
N VAL A 31 -5.30 -8.63 4.75
CA VAL A 31 -6.12 -9.82 5.06
C VAL A 31 -6.70 -10.42 3.79
N VAL A 32 -7.21 -9.59 2.87
CA VAL A 32 -7.68 -10.04 1.57
C VAL A 32 -6.54 -10.66 0.76
N ALA A 33 -5.38 -10.02 0.68
CA ALA A 33 -4.19 -10.55 0.01
C ALA A 33 -3.71 -11.87 0.65
N PHE A 34 -3.86 -12.03 1.96
CA PHE A 34 -3.53 -13.27 2.66
C PHE A 34 -4.46 -14.41 2.26
N ILE A 35 -5.76 -14.17 2.04
CA ILE A 35 -6.68 -15.19 1.50
C ILE A 35 -6.22 -15.65 0.10
N PHE A 36 -5.68 -14.74 -0.72
CA PHE A 36 -5.19 -15.02 -2.07
C PHE A 36 -3.67 -15.32 -2.14
N HIS A 37 -3.04 -15.70 -1.02
CA HIS A 37 -1.59 -15.88 -0.93
C HIS A 37 -1.03 -16.89 -1.96
N GLN A 38 -1.77 -17.94 -2.29
CA GLN A 38 -1.35 -18.95 -3.26
C GLN A 38 -1.12 -18.37 -4.66
N GLN A 39 -1.98 -17.43 -5.07
CA GLN A 39 -1.88 -16.77 -6.39
C GLN A 39 -0.71 -15.79 -6.42
N ILE A 40 -0.50 -15.04 -5.33
CA ILE A 40 0.62 -14.10 -5.19
C ILE A 40 1.95 -14.85 -5.24
N LEU A 41 2.07 -15.97 -4.52
CA LEU A 41 3.28 -16.79 -4.52
C LEU A 41 3.55 -17.40 -5.90
N ARG A 42 2.51 -17.86 -6.60
CA ARG A 42 2.64 -18.37 -7.97
C ARG A 42 3.19 -17.31 -8.93
N LEU A 43 2.67 -16.08 -8.86
CA LEU A 43 3.16 -14.94 -9.66
C LEU A 43 4.63 -14.64 -9.34
N LEU A 44 5.02 -14.67 -8.06
CA LEU A 44 6.40 -14.46 -7.63
C LEU A 44 7.37 -15.54 -8.12
N MET A 45 6.89 -16.76 -8.34
CA MET A 45 7.71 -17.90 -8.78
C MET A 45 7.79 -18.06 -10.30
N GLU A 46 6.89 -17.42 -11.05
CA GLU A 46 6.90 -17.41 -12.52
C GLU A 46 8.22 -16.90 -13.15
N PRO A 47 8.85 -15.80 -12.70
CA PRO A 47 10.14 -15.38 -13.25
C PRO A 47 11.31 -16.31 -12.87
N ALA A 48 11.16 -17.14 -11.83
CA ALA A 48 12.20 -18.05 -11.38
C ALA A 48 12.26 -19.37 -12.19
N SER A 49 11.25 -19.68 -13.01
CA SER A 49 11.20 -20.93 -13.78
C SER A 49 12.18 -21.00 -14.97
N GLY A 50 12.92 -19.90 -15.25
CA GLY A 50 13.95 -19.84 -16.30
C GLY A 50 15.38 -20.17 -15.84
N PHE A 51 15.61 -20.41 -14.54
CA PHE A 51 16.96 -20.67 -14.03
C PHE A 51 17.34 -22.16 -14.11
N PRO A 52 18.45 -22.52 -14.78
CA PRO A 52 18.98 -23.88 -14.80
C PRO A 52 19.59 -24.20 -13.43
N GLY A 53 18.78 -24.80 -12.55
CA GLY A 53 19.19 -25.11 -11.17
C GLY A 53 18.04 -25.36 -10.19
N VAL A 54 16.78 -25.17 -10.61
CA VAL A 54 15.60 -25.39 -9.76
C VAL A 54 14.98 -26.76 -10.10
N PRO A 55 15.12 -27.79 -9.25
CA PRO A 55 14.44 -29.05 -9.47
C PRO A 55 12.93 -28.83 -9.28
N ASN A 56 12.18 -29.05 -10.36
CA ASN A 56 10.77 -29.42 -10.33
C ASN A 56 9.75 -28.36 -9.86
N GLN A 57 9.90 -27.08 -10.27
CA GLN A 57 8.81 -26.07 -10.36
C GLN A 57 7.87 -25.94 -9.15
N LYS A 58 8.32 -26.39 -7.98
CA LYS A 58 7.59 -26.38 -6.73
C LYS A 58 8.54 -25.83 -5.70
N PRO A 59 8.14 -24.80 -4.95
CA PRO A 59 8.91 -24.38 -3.79
C PRO A 59 9.03 -25.59 -2.87
N ILE A 60 10.26 -26.06 -2.65
CA ILE A 60 10.52 -27.05 -1.62
C ILE A 60 10.36 -26.29 -0.30
N TYR A 61 9.16 -26.37 0.28
CA TYR A 61 8.91 -25.88 1.62
C TYR A 61 9.60 -26.85 2.59
N THR A 62 10.81 -26.48 3.01
CA THR A 62 11.63 -27.33 3.89
C THR A 62 11.02 -27.38 5.30
N ASP A 63 10.14 -26.43 5.66
CA ASP A 63 9.34 -26.43 6.89
C ASP A 63 7.99 -25.68 6.73
N LEU A 64 6.98 -26.10 7.48
CA LEU A 64 5.65 -25.44 7.54
C LEU A 64 5.76 -23.97 8.03
N THR A 65 6.74 -23.73 8.91
CA THR A 65 7.02 -22.42 9.52
C THR A 65 7.59 -21.43 8.51
N GLU A 66 8.42 -21.90 7.58
CA GLU A 66 9.02 -21.09 6.53
C GLU A 66 7.96 -20.65 5.50
N PHE A 67 7.05 -21.57 5.15
CA PHE A 67 5.92 -21.27 4.26
C PHE A 67 5.01 -20.18 4.81
N ILE A 68 4.61 -20.27 6.08
CA ILE A 68 3.77 -19.25 6.72
C ILE A 68 4.45 -17.88 6.71
N GLY A 69 5.76 -17.82 6.96
CA GLY A 69 6.52 -16.58 6.97
C GLY A 69 6.59 -15.92 5.59
N ILE A 70 6.83 -16.72 4.55
CA ILE A 70 6.85 -16.22 3.16
C ILE A 70 5.45 -15.76 2.74
N ALA A 71 4.40 -16.53 3.04
CA ALA A 71 3.02 -16.17 2.73
C ALA A 71 2.59 -14.86 3.43
N MET A 72 2.96 -14.67 4.71
CA MET A 72 2.70 -13.43 5.43
C MET A 72 3.44 -12.24 4.83
N LYS A 73 4.73 -12.37 4.51
CA LYS A 73 5.51 -11.29 3.90
C LYS A 73 4.95 -10.91 2.52
N ALA A 74 4.62 -11.91 1.70
CA ALA A 74 4.07 -11.70 0.37
C ALA A 74 2.70 -11.02 0.41
N SER A 75 1.80 -11.47 1.28
CA SER A 75 0.48 -10.87 1.45
C SER A 75 0.52 -9.49 2.09
N LEU A 76 1.44 -9.23 3.03
CA LEU A 76 1.66 -7.89 3.58
C LEU A 76 2.11 -6.93 2.47
N LEU A 77 3.10 -7.33 1.68
CA LEU A 77 3.58 -6.54 0.56
C LEU A 77 2.45 -6.27 -0.43
N ALA A 78 1.78 -7.32 -0.92
CA ALA A 78 0.68 -7.21 -1.87
C ALA A 78 -0.47 -6.34 -1.33
N GLY A 79 -0.85 -6.51 -0.06
CA GLY A 79 -1.87 -5.68 0.59
C GLY A 79 -1.49 -4.20 0.64
N ILE A 80 -0.23 -3.88 0.95
CA ILE A 80 0.28 -2.51 0.89
C ILE A 80 0.18 -1.98 -0.54
N PHE A 81 0.65 -2.74 -1.54
CA PHE A 81 0.55 -2.34 -2.95
C PHE A 81 -0.91 -2.08 -3.37
N THR A 82 -1.84 -2.97 -3.05
CA THR A 82 -3.26 -2.77 -3.38
C THR A 82 -3.88 -1.58 -2.64
N SER A 83 -3.41 -1.26 -1.44
CA SER A 83 -3.89 -0.11 -0.66
C SER A 83 -3.31 1.24 -1.12
N LEU A 84 -2.23 1.26 -1.93
CA LEU A 84 -1.53 2.48 -2.34
C LEU A 84 -2.42 3.55 -2.98
N PRO A 85 -3.39 3.23 -3.86
CA PRO A 85 -4.31 4.24 -4.41
C PRO A 85 -5.07 5.01 -3.32
N PHE A 86 -5.50 4.31 -2.27
CA PHE A 86 -6.18 4.91 -1.13
C PHE A 86 -5.22 5.70 -0.24
N LEU A 87 -4.00 5.18 -0.01
CA LEU A 87 -2.96 5.87 0.75
C LEU A 87 -2.57 7.20 0.08
N LEU A 88 -2.37 7.19 -1.23
CA LEU A 88 -2.07 8.39 -2.02
C LEU A 88 -3.19 9.42 -1.93
N TRP A 89 -4.45 8.98 -1.99
CA TRP A 89 -5.58 9.89 -1.78
C TRP A 89 -5.55 10.50 -0.36
N GLN A 90 -5.33 9.70 0.69
CA GLN A 90 -5.26 10.26 2.03
C GLN A 90 -4.10 11.22 2.23
N LEU A 91 -2.95 10.93 1.62
CA LEU A 91 -1.78 11.81 1.62
C LEU A 91 -2.09 13.15 0.95
N VAL A 92 -2.68 13.14 -0.24
CA VAL A 92 -3.06 14.36 -0.96
C VAL A 92 -4.07 15.18 -0.17
N MET A 93 -5.06 14.53 0.45
CA MET A 93 -6.08 15.23 1.22
C MET A 93 -5.51 15.81 2.53
N PHE A 94 -4.50 15.18 3.13
CA PHE A 94 -3.77 15.71 4.28
C PHE A 94 -2.89 16.92 3.92
N VAL A 95 -2.27 16.92 2.73
CA VAL A 95 -1.40 18.02 2.30
C VAL A 95 -2.21 19.22 1.79
N SER A 96 -3.34 18.97 1.12
CA SER A 96 -4.21 20.00 0.53
C SER A 96 -4.59 21.21 1.42
N PRO A 97 -4.88 21.10 2.74
CA PRO A 97 -5.22 22.26 3.56
C PRO A 97 -4.08 23.27 3.71
N GLY A 98 -2.81 22.86 3.55
CA GLY A 98 -1.65 23.74 3.66
C GLY A 98 -1.23 24.44 2.37
N LEU A 99 -1.92 24.19 1.24
CA LEU A 99 -1.50 24.65 -0.09
C LEU A 99 -2.35 25.80 -0.63
N ASN A 100 -1.74 26.59 -1.51
CA ASN A 100 -2.44 27.64 -2.23
C ASN A 100 -3.53 27.04 -3.16
N PRO A 101 -4.62 27.78 -3.43
CA PRO A 101 -5.72 27.30 -4.28
C PRO A 101 -5.27 26.85 -5.68
N THR A 102 -4.23 27.51 -6.23
CA THR A 102 -3.62 27.12 -7.51
C THR A 102 -2.89 25.78 -7.42
N GLU A 103 -2.15 25.54 -6.34
CA GLU A 103 -1.39 24.30 -6.10
C GLU A 103 -2.31 23.11 -5.82
N LYS A 104 -3.41 23.36 -5.10
CA LYS A 104 -4.46 22.38 -4.83
C LYS A 104 -5.06 21.81 -6.12
N LYS A 105 -5.21 22.63 -7.17
CA LYS A 105 -5.66 22.16 -8.49
C LYS A 105 -4.69 21.15 -9.11
N TYR A 106 -3.38 21.40 -9.03
CA TYR A 106 -2.37 20.47 -9.52
C TYR A 106 -2.40 19.15 -8.76
N LEU A 107 -2.57 19.17 -7.43
CA LEU A 107 -2.70 17.95 -6.63
C LEU A 107 -3.91 17.10 -7.03
N TYR A 108 -5.06 17.72 -7.29
CA TYR A 108 -6.25 16.99 -7.72
C TYR A 108 -6.11 16.40 -9.12
N ILE A 109 -5.38 17.06 -10.02
CA ILE A 109 -5.08 16.52 -11.35
C ILE A 109 -4.04 15.39 -11.26
N LEU A 110 -3.06 15.51 -10.36
CA LEU A 110 -2.02 14.51 -10.16
C LEU A 110 -2.57 13.20 -9.56
N MET A 111 -3.58 13.27 -8.68
CA MET A 111 -4.16 12.11 -8.02
C MET A 111 -4.59 10.97 -8.97
N PRO A 112 -5.44 11.18 -10.00
CA PRO A 112 -5.79 10.11 -10.94
C PRO A 112 -4.58 9.66 -11.77
N VAL A 113 -3.65 10.57 -12.09
CA VAL A 113 -2.42 10.24 -12.83
C VAL A 113 -1.54 9.29 -12.02
N SER A 114 -1.36 9.54 -10.71
CA SER A 114 -0.61 8.65 -9.83
C SER A 114 -1.22 7.27 -9.72
N VAL A 115 -2.55 7.17 -9.67
CA VAL A 115 -3.25 5.87 -9.65
C VAL A 115 -3.04 5.12 -10.97
N ILE A 116 -3.14 5.81 -12.11
CA ILE A 116 -2.90 5.21 -13.43
C ILE A 116 -1.46 4.71 -13.56
N ILE A 117 -0.46 5.54 -13.21
CA ILE A 117 0.96 5.17 -13.27
C ILE A 117 1.24 3.99 -12.34
N PHE A 118 0.64 3.96 -11.16
CA PHE A 118 0.78 2.85 -10.23
C PHE A 118 0.21 1.54 -10.79
N LEU A 119 -0.99 1.58 -11.38
CA LEU A 119 -1.59 0.41 -12.02
C LEU A 119 -0.78 -0.07 -13.23
N LEU A 120 -0.21 0.86 -14.01
CA LEU A 120 0.67 0.53 -15.12
C LEU A 120 1.99 -0.10 -14.67
N GLY A 121 2.57 0.35 -13.56
CA GLY A 121 3.82 -0.20 -13.02
C GLY A 121 3.65 -1.50 -12.24
N ALA A 122 2.44 -1.79 -11.75
CA ALA A 122 2.13 -3.02 -11.03
C ALA A 122 1.79 -4.20 -11.95
N GLY A 123 1.49 -3.94 -13.23
CA GLY A 123 1.18 -4.94 -14.25
C GLY A 123 2.40 -5.49 -14.98
#